data_AF-A0A2V3IF19-F1
#
_entry.id   AF-A0A2V3IF19-F1
#
_cell.length_a   1.000
_cell.length_b   1.000
_cell.length_c   1.000
_cell.angle_alpha   90.00
_cell.angle_beta   90.00
_cell.angle_gamma   90.00
#
_symmetry.space_group_name_H-M   'P 1'
#
loop_
_entity.id
_entity.type
_entity.pdbx_description
1 polymer ?
#
loop_
_entity_poly.entity_id
_entity_poly.type
_entity_poly.pdbx_seq_one_letter_code
_entity_poly.pdbx_strand_id
1 'polypeptide(L)'
;MDRFEARGKLWDAMDKEGLVIKVEDHVIRVPRSQRGGEIVEPLVSTQWFVKMKSLAEKAIGKMRGGDIVIEPQRFEKVYFNWLEYIRDSCVSPQLWWGHRSPVWYVEEHSREYIVARSDEEAAQIASEKYNGEAVTLKQETDVLDTWFSSGLWPFSTMGWPNEDAEDVKTFFPGSIMETGYDILFFWVARMIILSLWFTGEVPFHIVFLHGLIHDKHGRKMSKTVGNVIDLIDVVSSYGTDALCYTLLAGSTPGQGITLSNERIESNCNFANKLWNASRFIIGNLDKISDEERQELATVAISDFGQTDEV
;
A
#
# COMPACT_ATOMS: atom_id res chain seq x y z
N MET A 1 -17.41 -34.79 4.56
CA MET A 1 -17.06 -34.68 5.99
C MET A 1 -16.23 -33.44 6.16
N ASP A 2 -16.49 -32.63 7.17
CA ASP A 2 -15.64 -31.47 7.45
C ASP A 2 -14.23 -31.92 7.90
N ARG A 3 -13.21 -31.09 7.67
CA ARG A 3 -11.81 -31.44 7.99
C ARG A 3 -11.57 -31.67 9.49
N PHE A 4 -12.26 -30.94 10.37
CA PHE A 4 -12.08 -31.10 11.82
C PHE A 4 -12.77 -32.37 12.31
N GLU A 5 -13.93 -32.70 11.74
CA GLU A 5 -14.60 -33.97 11.98
C GLU A 5 -13.73 -35.15 11.48
N ALA A 6 -13.13 -35.02 10.28
CA ALA A 6 -12.22 -36.03 9.73
C ALA A 6 -10.99 -36.24 10.62
N ARG A 7 -10.40 -35.16 11.15
CA ARG A 7 -9.28 -35.22 12.09
C ARG A 7 -9.65 -36.00 13.36
N GLY A 8 -10.84 -35.75 13.93
CA GLY A 8 -11.32 -36.47 15.11
C GLY A 8 -11.48 -37.97 14.83
N LYS A 9 -12.14 -38.34 13.75
CA LYS A 9 -12.34 -39.76 13.38
C LYS A 9 -11.04 -40.49 13.06
N LEU A 10 -10.08 -39.81 12.43
CA LEU A 10 -8.75 -40.36 12.17
C LEU A 10 -8.03 -40.67 13.48
N TRP A 11 -8.12 -39.75 14.46
CA TRP A 11 -7.53 -39.96 15.78
C TRP A 11 -8.15 -41.16 16.50
N ASP A 12 -9.48 -41.26 16.53
CA ASP A 12 -10.18 -42.39 17.14
C ASP A 12 -9.82 -43.74 16.51
N ALA A 13 -9.59 -43.76 15.19
CA ALA A 13 -9.14 -44.95 14.48
C ALA A 13 -7.70 -45.34 14.87
N MET A 14 -6.80 -44.36 14.93
CA MET A 14 -5.41 -44.58 15.36
C MET A 14 -5.33 -45.10 16.80
N ASP A 15 -6.15 -44.58 17.71
CA ASP A 15 -6.19 -45.00 19.12
C ASP A 15 -6.66 -46.47 19.24
N LYS A 16 -7.71 -46.84 18.51
CA LYS A 16 -8.22 -48.22 18.44
C LYS A 16 -7.19 -49.22 17.91
N GLU A 17 -6.33 -48.79 16.99
CA GLU A 17 -5.25 -49.60 16.44
C GLU A 17 -3.99 -49.63 17.34
N GLY A 18 -4.00 -48.90 18.46
CA GLY A 18 -2.85 -48.81 19.37
C GLY A 18 -1.67 -48.02 18.79
N LEU A 19 -1.92 -47.15 17.81
CA LEU A 19 -0.91 -46.30 17.18
C LEU A 19 -0.67 -44.98 17.93
N VAL A 20 -1.50 -44.68 18.94
CA VAL A 20 -1.40 -43.46 19.74
C VAL A 20 -0.49 -43.68 20.94
N ILE A 21 0.62 -42.93 20.98
CA ILE A 21 1.58 -42.99 22.10
C ILE A 21 1.19 -42.02 23.22
N LYS A 22 0.83 -40.79 22.87
CA LYS A 22 0.54 -39.71 23.84
C LYS A 22 -0.37 -38.64 23.22
N VAL A 23 -1.26 -38.08 24.04
CA VAL A 23 -2.02 -36.87 23.76
C VAL A 23 -1.55 -35.79 24.71
N GLU A 24 -1.26 -34.59 24.20
CA GLU A 24 -0.97 -33.42 25.03
C GLU A 24 -1.43 -32.13 24.37
N ASP A 25 -1.71 -31.13 25.21
CA ASP A 25 -2.07 -29.79 24.75
C ASP A 25 -0.86 -29.11 24.10
N HIS A 26 -1.06 -28.61 22.88
CA HIS A 26 -0.01 -27.93 22.13
C HIS A 26 -0.50 -26.59 21.56
N VAL A 27 0.21 -25.52 21.91
CA VAL A 27 -0.08 -24.18 21.40
C VAL A 27 0.57 -24.00 20.02
N ILE A 28 -0.27 -23.97 18.98
CA ILE A 28 0.16 -23.76 17.59
C ILE A 28 -0.21 -22.37 17.08
N ARG A 29 0.64 -21.80 16.22
CA ARG A 29 0.32 -20.59 15.45
C ARG A 29 -0.35 -20.99 14.14
N VAL A 30 -1.67 -20.97 14.13
CA VAL A 30 -2.45 -21.38 12.95
C VAL A 30 -2.56 -20.20 11.96
N PRO A 31 -2.13 -20.37 10.70
CA PRO A 31 -2.28 -19.33 9.69
C PRO A 31 -3.75 -19.11 9.36
N ARG A 32 -4.15 -17.85 9.21
CA ARG A 32 -5.52 -17.45 8.90
C ARG A 32 -5.55 -16.48 7.73
N SER A 33 -6.61 -16.57 6.94
CA SER A 33 -6.92 -15.61 5.90
C SER A 33 -7.03 -14.22 6.52
N GLN A 34 -6.33 -13.23 5.95
CA GLN A 34 -6.36 -11.87 6.47
C GLN A 34 -7.77 -11.24 6.39
N ARG A 35 -8.56 -11.62 5.37
CA ARG A 35 -9.87 -11.03 5.12
C ARG A 35 -11.00 -11.78 5.83
N GLY A 36 -11.09 -13.10 5.64
CA GLY A 36 -12.19 -13.91 6.20
C GLY A 36 -11.86 -14.59 7.54
N GLY A 37 -10.58 -14.64 7.93
CA GLY A 37 -10.15 -15.22 9.20
C GLY A 37 -10.15 -16.76 9.25
N GLU A 38 -10.52 -17.43 8.17
CA GLU A 38 -10.53 -18.89 8.07
C GLU A 38 -9.11 -19.46 8.11
N ILE A 39 -8.96 -20.70 8.59
CA ILE A 39 -7.68 -21.40 8.60
C ILE A 39 -7.28 -21.75 7.17
N VAL A 40 -6.11 -21.28 6.75
CA VAL A 40 -5.53 -21.51 5.43
C VAL A 40 -5.00 -22.93 5.32
N GLU A 41 -5.34 -23.62 4.23
CA GLU A 41 -4.83 -24.95 3.92
C GLU A 41 -3.90 -24.88 2.71
N PRO A 42 -2.71 -25.49 2.77
CA PRO A 42 -1.86 -25.65 1.60
C PRO A 42 -2.52 -26.67 0.65
N LEU A 43 -2.80 -26.25 -0.58
CA LEU A 43 -3.25 -27.13 -1.65
C LEU A 43 -2.30 -26.97 -2.84
N VAL A 44 -1.94 -28.08 -3.48
CA VAL A 44 -1.20 -28.03 -4.74
C VAL A 44 -2.20 -27.77 -5.87
N SER A 45 -2.09 -26.61 -6.50
CA SER A 45 -2.87 -26.22 -7.68
C SER A 45 -1.96 -25.64 -8.75
N THR A 46 -2.36 -25.80 -10.02
CA THR A 46 -1.72 -25.12 -11.15
C THR A 46 -2.12 -23.65 -11.10
N GLN A 47 -1.14 -22.75 -11.13
CA GLN A 47 -1.31 -21.30 -10.98
C GLN A 47 -0.28 -20.54 -11.82
N TRP A 48 -0.55 -19.27 -12.08
CA TRP A 48 0.38 -18.37 -12.76
C TRP A 48 1.31 -17.69 -11.76
N PHE A 49 2.61 -17.77 -12.03
CA PHE A 49 3.64 -17.17 -11.19
C PHE A 49 4.54 -16.23 -11.99
N VAL A 50 4.88 -15.10 -11.38
CA VAL A 50 5.94 -14.22 -11.86
C VAL A 50 7.25 -14.59 -11.16
N LYS A 51 8.30 -14.85 -11.96
CA LYS A 51 9.64 -15.14 -11.45
C LYS A 51 10.25 -13.89 -10.82
N MET A 52 10.34 -13.85 -9.50
CA MET A 52 10.61 -12.60 -8.79
C MET A 52 12.10 -12.29 -8.60
N LYS A 53 12.94 -13.31 -8.46
CA LYS A 53 14.34 -13.13 -8.03
C LYS A 53 15.12 -12.14 -8.91
N SER A 54 15.07 -12.31 -10.22
CA SER A 54 15.76 -11.43 -11.17
C SER A 54 15.20 -10.01 -11.21
N LEU A 55 13.92 -9.84 -10.89
CA LEU A 55 13.29 -8.52 -10.82
C LEU A 55 13.67 -7.79 -9.54
N ALA A 56 13.67 -8.52 -8.41
CA ALA A 56 14.06 -8.00 -7.12
C ALA A 56 15.53 -7.55 -7.09
N GLU A 57 16.44 -8.29 -7.74
CA GLU A 57 17.85 -7.91 -7.86
C GLU A 57 18.03 -6.52 -8.52
N LYS A 58 17.26 -6.21 -9.56
CA LYS A 58 17.27 -4.87 -10.19
C LYS A 58 16.79 -3.78 -9.24
N ALA A 59 15.69 -4.04 -8.51
CA ALA A 59 15.13 -3.10 -7.55
C ALA A 59 16.08 -2.83 -6.37
N ILE A 60 16.73 -3.88 -5.84
CA ILE A 60 17.80 -3.76 -4.84
C ILE A 60 18.94 -2.90 -5.38
N GLY A 61 19.35 -3.12 -6.63
CA GLY A 61 20.41 -2.35 -7.29
C GLY A 61 20.12 -0.84 -7.31
N LYS A 62 18.91 -0.45 -7.73
CA LYS A 62 18.47 0.95 -7.77
C LYS A 62 18.44 1.61 -6.39
N MET A 63 17.95 0.89 -5.38
CA MET A 63 17.96 1.38 -4.00
C MET A 63 19.39 1.55 -3.46
N ARG A 64 20.29 0.57 -3.70
CA ARG A 64 21.71 0.66 -3.29
C ARG A 64 22.48 1.75 -4.04
N GLY A 65 22.08 2.05 -5.28
CA GLY A 65 22.64 3.11 -6.10
C GLY A 65 22.22 4.51 -5.68
N GLY A 66 21.21 4.65 -4.80
CA GLY A 66 20.66 5.93 -4.37
C GLY A 66 19.66 6.54 -5.35
N ASP A 67 19.22 5.80 -6.38
CA ASP A 67 18.17 6.24 -7.30
C ASP A 67 16.80 6.37 -6.59
N ILE A 68 16.64 5.61 -5.50
CA ILE A 68 15.49 5.59 -4.60
C ILE A 68 16.01 5.68 -3.17
N VAL A 69 15.40 6.52 -2.34
CA VAL A 69 15.69 6.66 -0.90
C VAL A 69 14.42 6.37 -0.11
N ILE A 70 14.50 5.55 0.93
CA ILE A 70 13.38 5.31 1.85
C ILE A 70 13.55 6.17 3.11
N GLU A 71 12.53 6.96 3.43
CA GLU A 71 12.45 7.75 4.66
C GLU A 71 11.33 7.24 5.59
N PRO A 72 11.62 6.89 6.86
CA PRO A 72 12.93 6.92 7.50
C PRO A 72 13.83 5.75 7.08
N GLN A 73 15.14 6.02 7.00
CA GLN A 73 16.17 5.09 6.52
C GLN A 73 16.17 3.70 7.16
N ARG A 74 15.68 3.55 8.40
CA ARG A 74 15.58 2.24 9.07
C ARG A 74 14.77 1.20 8.30
N PHE A 75 13.84 1.62 7.44
CA PHE A 75 13.03 0.71 6.63
C PHE A 75 13.78 0.14 5.42
N GLU A 76 14.94 0.68 5.04
CA GLU A 76 15.76 0.11 3.96
C GLU A 76 16.18 -1.33 4.27
N LYS A 77 16.62 -1.59 5.51
CA LYS A 77 16.97 -2.96 5.94
C LYS A 77 15.78 -3.92 5.84
N VAL A 78 14.58 -3.42 6.17
CA VAL A 78 13.34 -4.18 6.10
C VAL A 78 12.99 -4.50 4.64
N TYR A 79 13.15 -3.52 3.74
CA TYR A 79 12.99 -3.66 2.29
C TYR A 79 13.99 -4.67 1.70
N PHE A 80 15.29 -4.53 1.99
CA PHE A 80 16.32 -5.43 1.48
C PHE A 80 16.10 -6.86 1.94
N ASN A 81 15.85 -7.08 3.23
CA ASN A 81 15.59 -8.43 3.75
C ASN A 81 14.42 -9.08 3.02
N TRP A 82 13.34 -8.35 2.74
CA TRP A 82 12.20 -8.93 2.05
C TRP A 82 12.51 -9.31 0.60
N LEU A 83 13.21 -8.45 -0.14
CA LEU A 83 13.57 -8.71 -1.53
C LEU A 83 14.64 -9.80 -1.70
N GLU A 84 15.58 -9.91 -0.77
CA GLU A 84 16.63 -10.95 -0.81
C GLU A 84 16.06 -12.37 -0.64
N TYR A 85 14.96 -12.52 0.12
CA TYR A 85 14.29 -13.80 0.34
C TYR A 85 12.98 -13.95 -0.45
N ILE A 86 12.74 -13.10 -1.45
CA ILE A 86 11.49 -13.11 -2.21
C ILE A 86 11.27 -14.45 -2.91
N ARG A 87 10.02 -14.91 -2.91
CA ARG A 87 9.57 -16.08 -3.68
C ARG A 87 8.80 -15.63 -4.91
N ASP A 88 8.68 -16.53 -5.87
CA ASP A 88 7.88 -16.28 -7.07
C ASP A 88 6.43 -15.94 -6.67
N SER A 89 5.90 -14.90 -7.28
CA SER A 89 4.62 -14.32 -6.88
C SER A 89 3.51 -15.01 -7.64
N CYS A 90 2.57 -15.65 -6.94
CA CYS A 90 1.33 -16.09 -7.55
C CYS A 90 0.52 -14.85 -7.96
N VAL A 91 0.06 -14.80 -9.20
CA VAL A 91 -0.68 -13.65 -9.76
C VAL A 91 -2.08 -14.01 -10.25
N SER A 92 -2.52 -15.26 -10.07
CA SER A 92 -3.81 -15.77 -10.55
C SER A 92 -4.76 -16.18 -9.42
N PRO A 93 -5.30 -15.28 -8.59
CA PRO A 93 -6.33 -15.67 -7.64
C PRO A 93 -7.64 -16.13 -8.33
N GLN A 94 -8.29 -17.13 -7.73
CA GLN A 94 -9.62 -17.63 -8.15
C GLN A 94 -10.73 -16.73 -7.61
N LEU A 95 -10.72 -15.46 -8.01
CA LEU A 95 -11.71 -14.45 -7.62
C LEU A 95 -12.54 -14.03 -8.83
N TRP A 96 -13.73 -13.48 -8.58
CA TRP A 96 -14.60 -12.95 -9.64
C TRP A 96 -14.31 -11.49 -9.99
N TRP A 97 -13.65 -10.77 -9.08
CA TRP A 97 -13.34 -9.35 -9.27
C TRP A 97 -11.86 -9.15 -9.54
N GLY A 98 -11.55 -8.60 -10.72
CA GLY A 98 -10.19 -8.29 -11.15
C GLY A 98 -10.08 -8.27 -12.67
N HIS A 99 -8.88 -8.02 -13.19
CA HIS A 99 -8.61 -8.10 -14.62
C HIS A 99 -8.50 -9.56 -15.03
N ARG A 100 -9.29 -10.03 -15.99
CA ARG A 100 -9.21 -11.41 -16.46
C ARG A 100 -7.84 -11.69 -17.07
N SER A 101 -7.26 -12.86 -16.77
CA SER A 101 -5.95 -13.24 -17.32
C SER A 101 -6.01 -13.33 -18.85
N PRO A 102 -5.05 -12.72 -19.57
CA PRO A 102 -4.99 -12.72 -21.03
C PRO A 102 -4.44 -14.05 -21.58
N VAL A 103 -4.97 -15.18 -21.11
CA VAL A 103 -4.52 -16.52 -21.49
C VAL A 103 -5.69 -17.34 -22.03
N TRP A 104 -5.48 -18.03 -23.15
CA TRP A 104 -6.43 -18.97 -23.74
C TRP A 104 -5.82 -20.36 -23.78
N TYR A 105 -6.53 -21.34 -23.22
CA TYR A 105 -6.20 -22.75 -23.33
C TYR A 105 -6.73 -23.32 -24.65
N VAL A 106 -5.98 -24.26 -25.22
CA VAL A 106 -6.37 -24.97 -26.45
C VAL A 106 -6.94 -26.32 -26.04
N GLU A 107 -8.25 -26.55 -26.23
CA GLU A 107 -8.93 -27.73 -25.65
C GLU A 107 -8.41 -29.05 -26.23
N GLU A 108 -8.05 -29.07 -27.51
CA GLU A 108 -7.53 -30.23 -28.22
C GLU A 108 -6.09 -30.59 -27.80
N HIS A 109 -5.35 -29.64 -27.21
CA HIS A 109 -3.95 -29.81 -26.83
C HIS A 109 -3.75 -29.54 -25.34
N SER A 110 -3.81 -30.62 -24.55
CA SER A 110 -3.63 -30.56 -23.09
C SER A 110 -2.35 -29.81 -22.69
N ARG A 111 -2.50 -28.80 -21.83
CA ARG A 111 -1.45 -27.92 -21.28
C ARG A 111 -0.85 -26.88 -22.23
N GLU A 112 -1.32 -26.80 -23.48
CA GLU A 112 -0.96 -25.70 -24.36
C GLU A 112 -1.83 -24.48 -24.05
N TYR A 113 -1.21 -23.30 -24.14
CA TYR A 113 -1.89 -22.02 -23.97
C TYR A 113 -1.33 -20.96 -24.91
N ILE A 114 -2.13 -19.93 -25.13
CA ILE A 114 -1.82 -18.75 -25.94
C ILE A 114 -2.03 -17.52 -25.06
N VAL A 115 -1.11 -16.56 -25.13
CA VAL A 115 -1.24 -15.26 -24.46
C VAL A 115 -1.52 -14.21 -25.52
N ALA A 116 -2.60 -13.44 -25.35
CA ALA A 116 -3.07 -12.47 -26.35
C ALA A 116 -3.82 -11.31 -25.70
N ARG A 117 -3.99 -10.17 -26.39
CA ARG A 117 -4.73 -9.01 -25.86
C ARG A 117 -6.23 -9.07 -26.16
N SER A 118 -6.64 -9.88 -27.14
CA SER A 118 -8.04 -10.08 -27.50
C SER A 118 -8.30 -11.49 -28.03
N ASP A 119 -9.58 -11.85 -28.17
CA ASP A 119 -10.00 -13.13 -28.75
C ASP A 119 -9.54 -13.26 -30.21
N GLU A 120 -9.55 -12.16 -30.98
CA GLU A 120 -9.09 -12.15 -32.38
C GLU A 120 -7.59 -12.41 -32.49
N GLU A 121 -6.78 -11.79 -31.62
CA GLU A 121 -5.34 -12.03 -31.59
C GLU A 121 -5.04 -13.48 -31.15
N ALA A 122 -5.78 -14.00 -30.17
CA ALA A 122 -5.65 -15.39 -29.75
C ALA A 122 -5.95 -16.37 -30.90
N ALA A 123 -7.02 -16.12 -31.68
CA ALA A 123 -7.39 -16.91 -32.83
C ALA A 123 -6.35 -16.84 -33.96
N GLN A 124 -5.75 -15.68 -34.19
CA GLN A 124 -4.67 -15.54 -35.17
C GLN A 124 -3.43 -16.35 -34.76
N ILE A 125 -2.98 -16.21 -33.51
CA ILE A 125 -1.82 -16.97 -33.00
C ILE A 125 -2.10 -18.48 -33.07
N ALA A 126 -3.32 -18.91 -32.76
CA ALA A 126 -3.71 -20.31 -32.86
C ALA A 126 -3.64 -20.82 -34.30
N SER A 127 -4.19 -20.08 -35.26
CA SER A 127 -4.15 -20.44 -36.69
C SER A 127 -2.70 -20.59 -37.18
N GLU A 128 -1.82 -19.67 -36.81
CA GLU A 128 -0.40 -19.72 -37.18
C GLU A 128 0.32 -20.92 -36.53
N LYS A 129 0.08 -21.16 -35.24
CA LYS A 129 0.74 -22.22 -34.47
C LYS A 129 0.30 -23.63 -34.89
N TYR A 130 -0.96 -23.81 -35.28
CA TYR A 130 -1.55 -25.10 -35.65
C TYR A 130 -1.77 -25.26 -37.16
N ASN A 131 -1.05 -24.49 -37.99
CA ASN A 131 -1.10 -24.58 -39.46
C ASN A 131 -2.51 -24.48 -40.06
N GLY A 132 -3.36 -23.64 -39.48
CA GLY A 132 -4.75 -23.44 -39.90
C GLY A 132 -5.72 -24.54 -39.46
N GLU A 133 -5.29 -25.50 -38.63
CA GLU A 133 -6.20 -26.44 -37.98
C GLU A 133 -7.16 -25.69 -37.06
N ALA A 134 -8.45 -26.05 -37.12
CA ALA A 134 -9.46 -25.46 -36.26
C ALA A 134 -9.29 -25.97 -34.84
N VAL A 135 -9.00 -25.06 -33.90
CA VAL A 135 -8.85 -25.36 -32.48
C VAL A 135 -9.82 -24.55 -31.63
N THR A 136 -10.24 -25.12 -30.51
CA THR A 136 -11.16 -24.49 -29.57
C THR A 136 -10.36 -23.77 -28.50
N LEU A 137 -10.53 -22.44 -28.45
CA LEU A 137 -9.87 -21.59 -27.46
C LEU A 137 -10.80 -21.29 -26.28
N LYS A 138 -10.31 -21.53 -25.07
CA LYS A 138 -11.02 -21.21 -23.83
C LYS A 138 -10.19 -20.30 -22.95
N GLN A 139 -10.65 -19.07 -22.78
CA GLN A 139 -9.96 -18.09 -21.94
C GLN A 139 -9.96 -18.50 -20.46
N GLU A 140 -8.80 -18.35 -19.82
CA GLU A 140 -8.57 -18.47 -18.39
C GLU A 140 -9.65 -17.73 -17.60
N THR A 141 -10.17 -18.36 -16.55
CA THR A 141 -11.20 -17.79 -15.68
C THR A 141 -10.62 -17.04 -14.50
N ASP A 142 -9.37 -17.32 -14.13
CA ASP A 142 -8.68 -16.58 -13.08
C ASP A 142 -8.51 -15.11 -13.46
N VAL A 143 -8.57 -14.26 -12.42
CA VAL A 143 -8.27 -12.83 -12.53
C VAL A 143 -6.87 -12.57 -12.01
N LEU A 144 -6.29 -11.44 -12.41
CA LEU A 144 -5.01 -10.97 -11.92
C LEU A 144 -5.14 -10.44 -10.49
N ASP A 145 -4.12 -10.73 -9.68
CA ASP A 145 -4.02 -10.23 -8.31
C ASP A 145 -4.10 -8.69 -8.24
N THR A 146 -4.78 -8.16 -7.22
CA THR A 146 -4.98 -6.72 -7.06
C THR A 146 -3.65 -5.98 -6.90
N TRP A 147 -2.63 -6.60 -6.29
CA TRP A 147 -1.31 -5.98 -6.18
C TRP A 147 -0.55 -5.96 -7.50
N PHE A 148 -0.90 -6.83 -8.47
CA PHE A 148 -0.34 -6.79 -9.81
C PHE A 148 -0.77 -5.50 -10.53
N SER A 149 -2.06 -5.19 -10.56
CA SER A 149 -2.55 -3.95 -11.19
C SER A 149 -2.16 -2.71 -10.38
N SER A 150 -2.23 -2.76 -9.04
CA SER A 150 -1.84 -1.63 -8.18
C SER A 150 -0.35 -1.29 -8.30
N GLY A 151 0.49 -2.27 -8.64
CA GLY A 151 1.91 -2.04 -8.91
C GLY A 151 2.19 -1.29 -10.22
N LEU A 152 1.20 -1.17 -11.13
CA LEU A 152 1.34 -0.39 -12.37
C LEU A 152 1.00 1.09 -12.18
N TRP A 153 0.46 1.46 -11.01
CA TRP A 153 -0.05 2.79 -10.68
C TRP A 153 0.88 3.96 -11.09
N PRO A 154 2.22 3.94 -10.87
CA PRO A 154 3.06 5.11 -11.10
C PRO A 154 3.09 5.62 -12.54
N PHE A 155 2.74 4.79 -13.51
CA PHE A 155 2.80 5.13 -14.94
C PHE A 155 1.46 4.87 -15.64
N SER A 156 0.67 3.89 -15.20
CA SER A 156 -0.63 3.59 -15.83
C SER A 156 -1.65 4.73 -15.70
N THR A 157 -1.50 5.61 -14.70
CA THR A 157 -2.38 6.77 -14.52
C THR A 157 -2.07 7.93 -15.46
N MET A 158 -0.92 7.90 -16.14
CA MET A 158 -0.40 8.99 -16.97
C MET A 158 -0.57 8.71 -18.48
N GLY A 159 -1.32 7.66 -18.84
CA GLY A 159 -1.55 7.28 -20.24
C GLY A 159 -0.63 6.16 -20.77
N TRP A 160 0.25 5.59 -19.94
CA TRP A 160 0.92 4.33 -20.27
C TRP A 160 -0.15 3.23 -20.52
N PRO A 161 -0.02 2.38 -21.56
CA PRO A 161 1.20 2.00 -22.29
C PRO A 161 1.63 2.92 -23.44
N ASN A 162 0.95 4.05 -23.68
CA ASN A 162 1.45 5.03 -24.64
C ASN A 162 2.60 5.86 -24.00
N GLU A 163 3.86 5.44 -24.24
CA GLU A 163 5.04 6.16 -23.75
C GLU A 163 5.17 7.58 -24.32
N ASP A 164 4.47 7.87 -25.42
CA ASP A 164 4.45 9.21 -26.01
C ASP A 164 3.47 10.17 -25.34
N ALA A 165 2.65 9.69 -24.40
CA ALA A 165 1.72 10.52 -23.64
C ALA A 165 2.47 11.64 -22.90
N GLU A 166 1.94 12.87 -23.00
CA GLU A 166 2.53 14.08 -22.43
C GLU A 166 2.74 13.96 -20.91
N ASP A 167 1.77 13.36 -20.20
CA ASP A 167 1.85 13.15 -18.76
C ASP A 167 2.98 12.19 -18.37
N VAL A 168 3.21 11.10 -19.12
CA VAL A 168 4.34 10.19 -18.87
C VAL A 168 5.66 10.94 -19.02
N LYS A 169 5.81 11.74 -20.08
CA LYS A 169 7.05 12.51 -20.33
C LYS A 169 7.30 13.60 -19.29
N THR A 170 6.24 14.13 -18.68
CA THR A 170 6.31 15.29 -17.79
C THR A 170 6.45 14.88 -16.32
N PHE A 171 5.72 13.85 -15.89
CA PHE A 171 5.53 13.54 -14.47
C PHE A 171 6.14 12.21 -14.01
N PHE A 172 6.67 11.39 -14.92
CA PHE A 172 7.35 10.15 -14.59
C PHE A 172 8.87 10.29 -14.83
N PRO A 173 9.73 9.97 -13.84
CA PRO A 173 9.43 9.38 -12.52
C PRO A 173 8.87 10.39 -11.49
N GLY A 174 8.11 9.89 -10.52
CA GLY A 174 7.55 10.73 -9.44
C GLY A 174 8.61 11.20 -8.44
N SER A 175 8.37 12.33 -7.75
CA SER A 175 9.33 12.81 -6.75
C SER A 175 9.22 12.06 -5.42
N ILE A 176 8.01 11.91 -4.88
CA ILE A 176 7.75 11.33 -3.57
C ILE A 176 6.56 10.36 -3.64
N MET A 177 6.75 9.15 -3.12
CA MET A 177 5.69 8.18 -2.83
C MET A 177 5.46 8.14 -1.32
N GLU A 178 4.35 8.72 -0.87
CA GLU A 178 3.95 8.70 0.53
C GLU A 178 2.98 7.54 0.82
N THR A 179 3.27 6.76 1.85
CA THR A 179 2.36 5.69 2.29
C THR A 179 2.69 5.15 3.69
N GLY A 180 1.79 4.33 4.24
CA GLY A 180 2.04 3.62 5.49
C GLY A 180 3.04 2.48 5.29
N TYR A 181 3.90 2.25 6.28
CA TYR A 181 4.90 1.17 6.18
C TYR A 181 4.31 -0.24 6.03
N ASP A 182 3.01 -0.44 6.28
CA ASP A 182 2.35 -1.75 6.22
C ASP A 182 2.17 -2.29 4.80
N ILE A 183 2.22 -1.42 3.78
CA ILE A 183 2.15 -1.81 2.36
C ILE A 183 3.47 -1.59 1.60
N LEU A 184 4.59 -1.40 2.31
CA LEU A 184 5.94 -1.32 1.74
C LEU A 184 6.25 -2.51 0.80
N PHE A 185 5.84 -3.73 1.17
CA PHE A 185 6.12 -4.93 0.38
C PHE A 185 5.07 -5.21 -0.68
N PHE A 186 3.79 -5.04 -0.33
CA PHE A 186 2.68 -5.38 -1.21
C PHE A 186 2.47 -4.36 -2.31
N TRP A 187 2.85 -3.10 -2.08
CA TRP A 187 2.63 -2.01 -3.03
C TRP A 187 3.93 -1.35 -3.47
N VAL A 188 4.69 -0.73 -2.57
CA VAL A 188 5.89 0.06 -2.95
C VAL A 188 6.91 -0.82 -3.67
N ALA A 189 7.26 -1.98 -3.11
CA ALA A 189 8.20 -2.89 -3.75
C ALA A 189 7.68 -3.42 -5.11
N ARG A 190 6.36 -3.64 -5.24
CA ARG A 190 5.73 -4.05 -6.52
C ARG A 190 5.82 -2.95 -7.55
N MET A 191 5.54 -1.70 -7.18
CA MET A 191 5.68 -0.54 -8.05
C MET A 191 7.11 -0.40 -8.58
N ILE A 192 8.11 -0.52 -7.71
CA ILE A 192 9.53 -0.44 -8.12
C ILE A 192 9.87 -1.56 -9.10
N ILE A 193 9.49 -2.80 -8.77
CA ILE A 193 9.79 -3.97 -9.60
C ILE A 193 9.13 -3.87 -10.98
N LEU A 194 7.83 -3.57 -11.02
CA LEU A 194 7.08 -3.53 -12.28
C LEU A 194 7.46 -2.34 -13.14
N SER A 195 7.72 -1.16 -12.54
CA SER A 195 8.25 0.01 -13.24
C SER A 195 9.58 -0.32 -13.93
N LEU A 196 10.55 -0.87 -13.19
CA LEU A 196 11.85 -1.25 -13.77
C LEU A 196 11.73 -2.35 -14.83
N TRP A 197 10.69 -3.18 -14.78
CA TRP A 197 10.44 -4.19 -15.80
C TRP A 197 9.86 -3.60 -17.08
N PHE A 198 8.84 -2.75 -16.96
CA PHE A 198 8.10 -2.23 -18.12
C PHE A 198 8.71 -0.98 -18.74
N THR A 199 9.28 -0.08 -17.94
CA THR A 199 9.78 1.22 -18.39
C THR A 199 11.31 1.34 -18.30
N GLY A 200 11.95 0.47 -17.50
CA GLY A 200 13.39 0.56 -17.22
C GLY A 200 13.76 1.66 -16.21
N GLU A 201 12.79 2.50 -15.82
CA GLU A 201 12.97 3.63 -14.91
C GLU A 201 12.38 3.34 -13.53
N VAL A 202 12.93 4.01 -12.51
CA VAL A 202 12.37 3.95 -11.15
C VAL A 202 11.04 4.68 -11.10
N PRO A 203 10.06 4.24 -10.29
CA PRO A 203 8.75 4.90 -10.28
C PRO A 203 8.74 6.22 -9.50
N PHE A 204 9.66 6.36 -8.54
CA PHE A 204 9.79 7.54 -7.69
C PHE A 204 11.18 7.61 -7.05
N HIS A 205 11.61 8.81 -6.65
CA HIS A 205 12.93 9.03 -6.02
C HIS A 205 12.92 8.90 -4.49
N ILE A 206 11.84 9.30 -3.82
CA ILE A 206 11.73 9.24 -2.36
C ILE A 206 10.50 8.41 -1.99
N VAL A 207 10.67 7.44 -1.08
CA VAL A 207 9.57 6.73 -0.44
C VAL A 207 9.43 7.24 0.98
N PHE A 208 8.39 8.03 1.25
CA PHE A 208 8.11 8.52 2.59
C PHE A 208 7.12 7.58 3.28
N LEU A 209 7.60 6.88 4.31
CA LEU A 209 6.84 5.93 5.10
C LEU A 209 6.37 6.58 6.40
N HIS A 210 5.10 6.95 6.47
CA HIS A 210 4.49 7.42 7.70
C HIS A 210 4.10 6.24 8.61
N GLY A 211 3.89 6.53 9.89
CA GLY A 211 3.41 5.55 10.85
C GLY A 211 1.92 5.31 10.76
N LEU A 212 1.45 4.24 11.39
CA LEU A 212 0.04 3.89 11.44
C LEU A 212 -0.67 4.64 12.57
N ILE A 213 -1.95 4.95 12.35
CA ILE A 213 -2.78 5.55 13.40
C ILE A 213 -3.36 4.44 14.29
N HIS A 214 -3.19 4.64 15.60
CA HIS A 214 -3.67 3.76 16.65
C HIS A 214 -4.81 4.43 17.42
N ASP A 215 -5.70 3.61 17.97
CA ASP A 215 -6.69 4.07 18.93
C ASP A 215 -6.03 4.52 20.25
N LYS A 216 -6.81 5.13 21.14
CA LYS A 216 -6.35 5.59 22.46
C LYS A 216 -5.70 4.52 23.36
N HIS A 217 -5.85 3.24 23.01
CA HIS A 217 -5.25 2.10 23.73
C HIS A 217 -4.02 1.53 23.00
N GLY A 218 -3.54 2.19 21.94
CA GLY A 218 -2.37 1.77 21.16
C GLY A 218 -2.64 0.62 20.18
N ARG A 219 -3.90 0.27 19.90
CA ARG A 219 -4.24 -0.77 18.92
C ARG A 219 -4.40 -0.15 17.54
N LYS A 220 -3.90 -0.82 16.49
CA LYS A 220 -4.08 -0.37 15.09
C LYS A 220 -5.57 -0.16 14.83
N MET A 221 -5.94 1.00 14.27
CA MET A 221 -7.33 1.23 13.89
C MET A 221 -7.70 0.36 12.68
N SER A 222 -8.82 -0.35 12.76
CA SER A 222 -9.35 -1.12 11.64
C SER A 222 -10.85 -1.31 11.77
N LYS A 223 -11.55 -1.33 10.64
CA LYS A 223 -12.99 -1.56 10.59
C LYS A 223 -13.39 -2.89 11.25
N THR A 224 -12.59 -3.94 11.07
CA THR A 224 -12.83 -5.27 11.65
C THR A 224 -12.79 -5.27 13.18
N VAL A 225 -11.90 -4.47 13.79
CA VAL A 225 -11.80 -4.35 15.25
C VAL A 225 -12.89 -3.40 15.80
N GLY A 226 -13.46 -2.55 14.96
CA GLY A 226 -14.51 -1.59 15.35
C GLY A 226 -13.99 -0.41 16.18
N ASN A 227 -12.68 -0.14 16.15
CA ASN A 227 -12.03 0.95 16.88
C ASN A 227 -11.72 2.17 15.99
N VAL A 228 -12.49 2.36 14.91
CA VAL A 228 -12.30 3.46 13.96
C VAL A 228 -13.04 4.70 14.46
N ILE A 229 -12.42 5.86 14.29
CA ILE A 229 -13.07 7.16 14.49
C ILE A 229 -13.61 7.64 13.15
N ASP A 230 -14.86 8.06 13.10
CA ASP A 230 -15.43 8.66 11.89
C ASP A 230 -14.84 10.06 11.66
N LEU A 231 -14.16 10.23 10.54
CA LEU A 231 -13.50 11.50 10.20
C LEU A 231 -14.52 12.61 9.92
N ILE A 232 -15.71 12.29 9.41
CA ILE A 232 -16.75 13.27 9.11
C ILE A 232 -17.26 13.89 10.42
N ASP A 233 -17.52 13.05 11.43
CA ASP A 233 -17.97 13.50 12.75
C ASP A 233 -16.90 14.35 13.44
N VAL A 234 -15.63 13.94 13.33
CA VAL A 234 -14.49 14.70 13.87
C VAL A 234 -14.37 16.06 13.21
N VAL A 235 -14.41 16.11 11.87
CA VAL A 235 -14.32 17.38 11.13
C VAL A 235 -15.50 18.28 11.47
N SER A 236 -16.71 17.72 11.58
CA SER A 236 -17.89 18.49 11.98
C SER A 236 -17.78 19.05 13.40
N SER A 237 -17.08 18.36 14.30
CA SER A 237 -16.97 18.75 15.72
C SER A 237 -15.82 19.72 15.99
N TYR A 238 -14.66 19.52 15.33
CA TYR A 238 -13.41 20.21 15.66
C TYR A 238 -12.82 21.00 14.50
N GLY A 239 -13.31 20.81 13.27
CA GLY A 239 -12.78 21.41 12.05
C GLY A 239 -11.63 20.62 11.42
N THR A 240 -11.46 20.77 10.11
CA THR A 240 -10.42 20.09 9.32
C THR A 240 -9.01 20.46 9.77
N ASP A 241 -8.76 21.75 10.06
CA ASP A 241 -7.43 22.21 10.45
C ASP A 241 -6.96 21.59 11.76
N ALA A 242 -7.87 21.43 12.73
CA ALA A 242 -7.55 20.77 13.99
C ALA A 242 -7.15 19.30 13.78
N LEU A 243 -7.87 18.59 12.92
CA LEU A 243 -7.55 17.20 12.58
C LEU A 243 -6.22 17.10 11.83
N CYS A 244 -6.02 17.88 10.77
CA CYS A 244 -4.78 17.88 9.99
C CYS A 244 -3.57 18.24 10.86
N TYR A 245 -3.68 19.30 11.66
CA TYR A 245 -2.62 19.68 12.58
C TYR A 245 -2.35 18.59 13.62
N THR A 246 -3.38 17.87 14.10
CA THR A 246 -3.19 16.74 15.03
C THR A 246 -2.40 15.59 14.41
N LEU A 247 -2.63 15.29 13.13
CA LEU A 247 -1.94 14.22 12.42
C LEU A 247 -0.49 14.59 12.07
N LEU A 248 -0.22 15.87 11.81
CA LEU A 248 1.10 16.37 11.47
C LEU A 248 1.96 16.70 12.70
N ALA A 249 1.39 17.40 13.69
CA ALA A 249 2.10 17.89 14.86
C ALA A 249 2.51 16.75 15.79
N GLY A 250 3.82 16.64 16.05
CA GLY A 250 4.37 15.56 16.87
C GLY A 250 4.32 14.20 16.20
N SER A 251 4.20 14.16 14.87
CA SER A 251 4.46 12.95 14.09
C SER A 251 5.95 12.82 13.81
N THR A 252 6.51 11.64 14.03
CA THR A 252 7.85 11.28 13.53
C THR A 252 7.65 10.29 12.39
N PRO A 253 8.27 10.49 11.21
CA PRO A 253 8.15 9.55 10.10
C PRO A 253 8.38 8.11 10.56
N GLY A 254 7.51 7.21 10.10
CA GLY A 254 7.52 5.80 10.47
C GLY A 254 7.06 5.44 11.88
N GLN A 255 6.81 6.41 12.77
CA GLN A 255 6.32 6.15 14.12
C GLN A 255 4.80 6.27 14.20
N GLY A 256 4.18 5.27 14.83
CA GLY A 256 2.72 5.26 15.00
C GLY A 256 2.23 6.41 15.86
N ILE A 257 1.05 6.94 15.53
CA ILE A 257 0.42 8.04 16.26
C ILE A 257 -0.80 7.50 16.98
N THR A 258 -0.93 7.81 18.27
CA THR A 258 -2.18 7.57 19.01
C THR A 258 -3.11 8.76 18.80
N LEU A 259 -4.28 8.49 18.23
CA LEU A 259 -5.31 9.49 18.01
C LEU A 259 -6.36 9.43 19.12
N SER A 260 -6.73 10.59 19.65
CA SER A 260 -7.73 10.76 20.70
C SER A 260 -8.46 12.08 20.51
N ASN A 261 -9.72 12.15 20.95
CA ASN A 261 -10.52 13.37 20.80
C ASN A 261 -9.94 14.52 21.61
N GLU A 262 -9.37 14.23 22.78
CA GLU A 262 -8.74 15.20 23.66
C GLU A 262 -7.55 15.90 22.97
N ARG A 263 -6.76 15.15 22.18
CA ARG A 263 -5.65 15.72 21.41
C ARG A 263 -6.16 16.60 20.27
N ILE A 264 -7.25 16.20 19.61
CA ILE A 264 -7.87 16.98 18.52
C ILE A 264 -8.46 18.28 19.09
N GLU A 265 -9.17 18.20 20.21
CA GLU A 265 -9.73 19.36 20.91
C GLU A 265 -8.65 20.36 21.32
N SER A 266 -7.52 19.88 21.87
CA SER A 266 -6.38 20.74 22.20
C SER A 266 -5.86 21.50 20.98
N ASN A 267 -5.80 20.86 19.82
CA ASN A 267 -5.35 21.49 18.57
C ASN A 267 -6.41 22.41 17.95
N CYS A 268 -7.69 22.13 18.15
CA CYS A 268 -8.78 23.05 17.84
C CYS A 268 -8.66 24.34 18.67
N ASN A 269 -8.35 24.22 19.97
CA ASN A 269 -8.10 25.36 20.85
C ASN A 269 -6.88 26.19 20.41
N PHE A 270 -5.83 25.53 19.90
CA PHE A 270 -4.70 26.22 19.30
C PHE A 270 -5.08 27.00 18.03
N ALA A 271 -5.87 26.40 17.13
CA ALA A 271 -6.40 27.10 15.96
C ALA A 271 -7.25 28.32 16.36
N ASN A 272 -8.10 28.18 17.38
CA ASN A 272 -8.86 29.29 17.96
C ASN A 272 -7.96 30.38 18.54
N LYS A 273 -6.80 30.03 19.10
CA LYS A 273 -5.83 31.01 19.59
C LYS A 273 -5.22 31.83 18.45
N LEU A 274 -4.87 31.17 17.33
CA LEU A 274 -4.40 31.85 16.12
C LEU A 274 -5.49 32.77 15.56
N TRP A 275 -6.74 32.30 15.50
CA TRP A 275 -7.88 33.12 15.08
C TRP A 275 -8.04 34.37 15.94
N ASN A 276 -7.98 34.22 17.27
CA ASN A 276 -8.11 35.34 18.19
C ASN A 276 -6.96 36.35 18.04
N ALA A 277 -5.72 35.88 17.81
CA ALA A 277 -4.57 36.75 17.54
C ALA A 277 -4.75 37.52 16.22
N SER A 278 -5.10 36.84 15.13
CA SER A 278 -5.37 37.46 13.83
C SER A 278 -6.52 38.45 13.90
N ARG A 279 -7.62 38.10 14.56
CA ARG A 279 -8.77 38.99 14.77
C ARG A 279 -8.39 40.24 15.56
N PHE A 280 -7.55 40.10 16.59
CA PHE A 280 -7.04 41.24 17.34
C PHE A 280 -6.20 42.16 16.47
N ILE A 281 -5.27 41.62 15.68
CA ILE A 281 -4.44 42.41 14.75
C ILE A 281 -5.32 43.14 13.74
N ILE A 282 -6.16 42.41 13.00
CA ILE A 282 -7.04 42.97 11.96
C ILE A 282 -7.97 44.04 12.54
N GLY A 283 -8.58 43.78 13.70
CA GLY A 283 -9.49 44.74 14.34
C GLY A 283 -8.83 46.02 14.85
N ASN A 284 -7.50 46.03 14.99
CA ASN A 284 -6.74 47.23 15.34
C ASN A 284 -6.08 47.89 14.13
N LEU A 285 -5.82 47.17 13.03
CA LEU A 285 -5.22 47.72 11.80
C LEU A 285 -6.01 48.90 11.19
N ASP A 286 -7.34 48.93 11.37
CA ASP A 286 -8.19 50.03 10.90
C ASP A 286 -8.14 51.27 11.81
N LYS A 287 -7.56 51.15 13.00
CA LYS A 287 -7.51 52.22 14.02
C LYS A 287 -6.15 52.89 14.14
N ILE A 288 -5.16 52.40 13.40
CA ILE A 288 -3.79 52.91 13.43
C ILE A 288 -3.63 53.98 12.35
N SER A 289 -3.02 55.10 12.70
CA SER A 289 -2.70 56.20 11.80
C SER A 289 -1.61 55.84 10.78
N ASP A 290 -1.48 56.62 9.70
CA ASP A 290 -0.43 56.39 8.70
C ASP A 290 0.99 56.54 9.26
N GLU A 291 1.17 57.37 10.29
CA GLU A 291 2.44 57.58 11.00
C GLU A 291 2.82 56.33 11.81
N GLU A 292 1.89 55.79 12.59
CA GLU A 292 2.10 54.55 13.37
C GLU A 292 2.32 53.33 12.45
N ARG A 293 1.68 53.31 11.27
CA ARG A 293 1.93 52.26 10.26
C ARG A 293 3.35 52.32 9.72
N GLN A 294 3.90 53.51 9.49
CA GLN A 294 5.28 53.67 9.03
C GLN A 294 6.27 53.24 10.11
N GLU A 295 6.00 53.54 11.38
CA GLU A 295 6.82 53.09 12.51
C GLU A 295 6.81 51.56 12.62
N LEU A 296 5.65 50.92 12.60
CA LEU A 296 5.51 49.46 12.66
C LEU A 296 6.16 48.73 11.48
N ALA A 297 6.22 49.37 10.30
CA ALA A 297 6.91 48.81 9.14
C ALA A 297 8.44 48.73 9.30
N THR A 298 9.01 49.44 10.28
CA THR A 298 10.46 49.38 10.58
C THR A 298 10.81 48.26 11.57
N VAL A 299 9.83 47.64 12.22
CA VAL A 299 10.04 46.55 13.17
C VAL A 299 10.42 45.27 12.43
N ALA A 300 11.59 44.74 12.72
CA ALA A 300 12.09 43.49 12.18
C ALA A 300 11.78 42.31 13.13
N ILE A 301 11.82 41.09 12.58
CA ILE A 301 11.67 39.86 13.38
C ILE A 301 12.72 39.78 14.51
N SER A 302 13.90 40.37 14.29
CA SER A 302 15.00 40.44 15.28
C SER A 302 14.66 41.25 16.53
N ASP A 303 13.65 42.11 16.45
CA ASP A 303 13.32 43.07 17.52
C ASP A 303 12.33 42.44 18.51
N PHE A 304 11.69 41.33 18.14
CA PHE A 304 10.80 40.58 19.01
C PHE A 304 11.59 39.69 19.98
N GLY A 305 11.30 39.80 21.28
CA GLY A 305 11.92 38.97 22.33
C GLY A 305 13.22 39.53 22.90
N GLN A 306 13.67 40.70 22.44
CA GLN A 306 14.67 41.49 23.16
C GLN A 306 13.95 42.16 24.33
N THR A 307 14.12 41.61 25.53
CA THR A 307 13.80 42.36 26.75
C THR A 307 14.91 43.38 26.91
N ASP A 308 14.58 44.67 26.88
CA ASP A 308 15.54 45.71 27.25
C ASP A 308 16.16 45.32 28.60
N GLU A 309 17.45 44.96 28.58
CA GLU A 309 18.22 44.72 29.80
C GLU A 309 18.21 46.03 30.60
N VAL A 310 17.67 45.95 31.83
CA VAL A 310 17.73 46.99 32.85
C VAL A 310 19.17 47.15 33.33
#